data_AF-H1DE38-F1
#
_entry.id   AF-H1DE38-F1
#
_cell.length_a   1.000
_cell.length_b   1.000
_cell.length_c   1.000
_cell.angle_alpha   90.00
_cell.angle_beta   90.00
_cell.angle_gamma   90.00
#
_symmetry.space_group_name_H-M   'P 1'
#
loop_
_entity.id
_entity.type
_entity.pdbx_description
1 polymer ?
#
loop_
_entity_poly.entity_id
_entity_poly.type
_entity_poly.pdbx_seq_one_letter_code
_entity_poly.pdbx_strand_id
1 'polypeptide(L)'
;MKHTLSMLIFDVYVENYTGNAELTKIEVANATGKTVLFSAGTVNLQTGAITGSTGKNQSYAHSLSQMLGTAPTGHEKTLPKFMVVPVSSVPVTGDIIINFTIDGKVYTYYVPASTVWASGTKNTYTVKLSGKALITSNITITNWTDGINGNITLP
;
A
#
# COMPACT_ATOMS: atom_id res chain seq x y z
N MET A 1 21.64 2.85 -5.88
CA MET A 1 20.54 3.04 -6.85
C MET A 1 19.34 3.64 -6.12
N LYS A 2 18.63 4.61 -6.72
CA LYS A 2 17.43 5.23 -6.13
C LYS A 2 16.20 4.43 -6.54
N HIS A 3 15.41 3.96 -5.58
CA HIS A 3 14.15 3.27 -5.88
C HIS A 3 13.14 4.25 -6.47
N THR A 4 12.60 3.94 -7.65
CA THR A 4 11.77 4.88 -8.42
C THR A 4 10.30 4.88 -7.97
N LEU A 5 9.76 3.73 -7.56
CA LEU A 5 8.39 3.56 -7.09
C LEU A 5 8.27 3.78 -5.57
N SER A 6 7.05 3.85 -5.07
CA SER A 6 6.75 3.84 -3.64
C SER A 6 6.25 2.46 -3.22
N MET A 7 6.65 1.98 -2.03
CA MET A 7 6.16 0.72 -1.48
C MET A 7 5.08 0.99 -0.45
N LEU A 8 3.94 0.29 -0.55
CA LEU A 8 2.93 0.19 0.49
C LEU A 8 3.04 -1.18 1.15
N ILE A 9 2.98 -1.21 2.48
CA ILE A 9 3.10 -2.42 3.29
C ILE A 9 1.91 -2.48 4.24
N PHE A 10 1.25 -3.63 4.38
CA PHE A 10 0.03 -3.75 5.18
C PHE A 10 0.22 -4.74 6.34
N ASP A 11 0.22 -4.24 7.57
CA ASP A 11 0.16 -5.03 8.80
C ASP A 11 -1.28 -5.03 9.32
N VAL A 12 -2.06 -6.02 8.90
CA VAL A 12 -3.48 -6.11 9.18
C VAL A 12 -3.71 -7.08 10.34
N TYR A 13 -4.57 -6.71 11.29
CA TYR A 13 -4.93 -7.53 12.43
C TYR A 13 -6.38 -7.26 12.86
N VAL A 14 -6.95 -8.16 13.65
CA VAL A 14 -8.35 -8.09 14.12
C VAL A 14 -8.45 -7.91 15.64
N GLU A 15 -9.54 -7.32 16.10
CA GLU A 15 -9.88 -7.20 17.52
C GLU A 15 -11.39 -7.36 17.67
N ASN A 16 -11.85 -8.14 18.65
CA ASN A 16 -13.27 -8.39 18.88
C ASN A 16 -14.03 -8.87 17.61
N TYR A 17 -13.35 -9.59 16.74
CA TYR A 17 -13.89 -10.09 15.48
C TYR A 17 -14.31 -11.55 15.61
N THR A 18 -15.52 -11.88 15.17
CA THR A 18 -16.14 -13.19 15.41
C THR A 18 -16.06 -14.15 14.23
N GLY A 19 -15.54 -13.71 13.08
CA GLY A 19 -15.33 -14.55 11.90
C GLY A 19 -13.98 -15.27 11.91
N ASN A 20 -13.66 -15.97 10.82
CA ASN A 20 -12.39 -16.67 10.67
C ASN A 20 -11.21 -15.71 10.56
N ALA A 21 -11.45 -14.46 10.16
CA ALA A 21 -10.43 -13.45 9.95
C ALA A 21 -9.42 -13.84 8.85
N GLU A 22 -9.91 -14.48 7.79
CA GLU A 22 -9.09 -14.77 6.62
C GLU A 22 -9.09 -13.57 5.66
N LEU A 23 -7.92 -12.93 5.52
CA LEU A 23 -7.69 -11.90 4.51
C LEU A 23 -7.40 -12.55 3.15
N THR A 24 -8.28 -12.28 2.18
CA THR A 24 -8.23 -12.92 0.86
C THR A 24 -7.88 -11.98 -0.29
N LYS A 25 -8.05 -10.67 -0.09
CA LYS A 25 -7.68 -9.66 -1.10
C LYS A 25 -7.32 -8.33 -0.46
N ILE A 26 -6.28 -7.68 -0.97
CA ILE A 26 -6.03 -6.25 -0.79
C ILE A 26 -6.07 -5.59 -2.16
N GLU A 27 -6.75 -4.45 -2.26
CA GLU A 27 -6.82 -3.65 -3.48
C GLU A 27 -6.65 -2.16 -3.17
N VAL A 28 -5.68 -1.53 -3.82
CA VAL A 28 -5.45 -0.08 -3.78
C VAL A 28 -5.98 0.51 -5.08
N ALA A 29 -6.98 1.38 -5.00
CA ALA A 29 -7.72 1.86 -6.17
C ALA A 29 -8.06 3.34 -6.05
N ASN A 30 -8.29 3.99 -7.19
CA ASN A 30 -9.04 5.24 -7.20
C ASN A 30 -10.50 4.97 -6.83
N ALA A 31 -11.12 5.87 -6.07
CA ALA A 31 -12.57 5.88 -5.98
C ALA A 31 -13.22 6.18 -7.34
N THR A 32 -14.51 5.86 -7.47
CA THR A 32 -15.26 6.05 -8.72
C THR A 32 -15.13 7.49 -9.23
N GLY A 33 -14.69 7.63 -10.49
CA GLY A 33 -14.51 8.93 -11.15
C GLY A 33 -13.22 9.67 -10.78
N LYS A 34 -12.32 9.07 -10.00
CA LYS A 34 -11.04 9.68 -9.60
C LYS A 34 -9.87 9.10 -10.39
N THR A 35 -8.80 9.88 -10.53
CA THR A 35 -7.62 9.55 -11.35
C THR A 35 -6.30 9.96 -10.68
N VAL A 36 -6.26 9.92 -9.34
CA VAL A 36 -5.10 10.33 -8.53
C VAL A 36 -4.00 9.28 -8.56
N LEU A 37 -4.37 8.01 -8.41
CA LEU A 37 -3.46 6.88 -8.49
C LEU A 37 -3.26 6.47 -9.95
N PHE A 38 -2.01 6.46 -10.41
CA PHE A 38 -1.66 5.97 -11.73
C PHE A 38 -1.18 4.52 -11.66
N SER A 39 -1.54 3.71 -12.66
CA SER A 39 -1.04 2.33 -12.82
C SER A 39 0.24 2.26 -13.64
N ALA A 40 0.55 3.31 -14.40
CA ALA A 40 1.74 3.41 -15.22
C ALA A 40 2.25 4.85 -15.30
N GLY A 41 3.53 5.01 -15.62
CA GLY A 41 4.17 6.31 -15.78
C GLY A 41 5.50 6.21 -16.52
N THR A 42 6.09 7.36 -16.81
CA THR A 42 7.41 7.48 -17.44
C THR A 42 8.44 7.95 -16.43
N VAL A 43 9.61 7.33 -16.41
CA VAL A 43 10.74 7.76 -15.57
C VAL A 43 11.64 8.72 -16.35
N ASN A 44 11.96 9.86 -15.75
CA ASN A 44 13.06 10.70 -16.18
C ASN A 44 14.36 10.10 -15.61
N LEU A 45 15.22 9.52 -16.46
CA LEU A 45 16.42 8.82 -16.03
C LEU A 45 17.51 9.72 -15.41
N GLN A 46 17.46 11.03 -15.67
CA GLN A 46 18.39 12.00 -15.10
C GLN A 46 18.02 12.34 -13.65
N THR A 47 16.73 12.45 -13.35
CA THR A 47 16.21 12.90 -12.04
C THR A 47 15.63 11.76 -11.18
N GLY A 48 15.31 10.63 -11.80
CA GLY A 48 14.55 9.53 -11.22
C GLY A 48 13.07 9.83 -10.99
N ALA A 49 12.56 10.99 -11.44
CA ALA A 49 11.16 11.36 -11.26
C ALA A 49 10.23 10.52 -12.16
N ILE A 50 9.10 10.06 -11.61
CA ILE A 50 8.04 9.40 -12.39
C ILE A 50 6.90 10.38 -12.61
N THR A 51 6.43 10.46 -13.86
CA THR A 51 5.18 11.15 -14.22
C THR A 51 4.14 10.10 -14.59
N GLY A 52 2.94 10.18 -14.01
CA GLY A 52 1.84 9.28 -14.32
C GLY A 52 1.33 9.44 -15.76
N SER A 53 0.93 8.34 -16.38
CA SER A 53 0.39 8.34 -17.75
C SER A 53 -1.12 8.52 -17.75
N THR A 54 -1.62 9.55 -18.43
CA THR A 54 -3.05 9.84 -18.55
C THR A 54 -3.86 8.62 -19.02
N GLY A 55 -4.99 8.34 -18.37
CA GLY A 55 -5.85 7.19 -18.67
C GLY A 55 -5.33 5.84 -18.17
N LYS A 56 -4.16 5.80 -17.51
CA LYS A 56 -3.60 4.62 -16.86
C LYS A 56 -3.80 4.74 -15.35
N ASN A 57 -4.99 4.35 -14.88
CA ASN A 57 -5.42 4.50 -13.47
C ASN A 57 -6.00 3.19 -12.91
N GLN A 58 -5.53 2.05 -13.40
CA GLN A 58 -6.00 0.73 -12.96
C GLN A 58 -5.63 0.49 -11.49
N SER A 59 -6.46 -0.28 -10.78
CA SER A 59 -6.21 -0.66 -9.39
C SER A 59 -5.05 -1.65 -9.26
N TYR A 60 -4.36 -1.59 -8.13
CA TYR A 60 -3.37 -2.58 -7.73
C TYR A 60 -4.03 -3.58 -6.78
N ALA A 61 -4.27 -4.81 -7.22
CA ALA A 61 -4.93 -5.83 -6.42
C ALA A 61 -4.07 -7.09 -6.28
N HIS A 62 -3.94 -7.61 -5.07
CA HIS A 62 -3.38 -8.93 -4.81
C HIS A 62 -4.43 -9.80 -4.14
N SER A 63 -4.62 -11.01 -4.66
CA SER A 63 -5.27 -12.09 -3.94
C SER A 63 -4.23 -12.77 -3.06
N LEU A 64 -4.62 -13.09 -1.83
CA LEU A 64 -3.79 -13.76 -0.84
C LEU A 64 -4.67 -14.71 -0.01
N SER A 65 -4.07 -15.48 0.89
CA SER A 65 -4.78 -16.20 1.95
C SER A 65 -3.91 -16.08 3.19
N GLN A 66 -4.38 -15.27 4.14
CA GLN A 66 -3.66 -14.98 5.36
C GLN A 66 -4.64 -14.93 6.53
N MET A 67 -4.44 -15.80 7.51
CA MET A 67 -5.14 -15.73 8.79
C MET A 67 -4.60 -14.55 9.60
N LEU A 68 -5.48 -13.63 9.97
CA LEU A 68 -5.11 -12.45 10.73
C LEU A 68 -4.99 -12.78 12.23
N GLY A 69 -3.95 -12.24 12.86
CA GLY A 69 -3.77 -12.31 14.31
C GLY A 69 -4.54 -11.21 15.05
N THR A 70 -4.40 -11.18 16.37
CA THR A 70 -5.03 -10.18 17.25
C THR A 70 -4.13 -8.97 17.57
N ALA A 71 -2.92 -8.94 17.01
CA ALA A 71 -1.96 -7.86 17.16
C ALA A 71 -1.18 -7.66 15.85
N PRO A 72 -0.61 -6.47 15.62
CA PRO A 72 0.33 -6.25 14.52
C PRO A 72 1.50 -7.23 14.61
N THR A 73 1.96 -7.74 13.48
CA THR A 73 3.10 -8.66 13.45
C THR A 73 4.43 -7.92 13.59
N GLY A 74 4.52 -6.69 13.08
CA GLY A 74 5.78 -5.93 12.99
C GLY A 74 6.84 -6.56 12.08
N HIS A 75 6.56 -7.71 11.47
CA HIS A 75 7.50 -8.49 10.68
C HIS A 75 7.38 -8.13 9.20
N GLU A 76 7.97 -6.99 8.80
CA GLU A 76 7.84 -6.43 7.44
C GLU A 76 7.99 -7.50 6.33
N LYS A 77 8.94 -8.43 6.46
CA LYS A 77 9.26 -9.44 5.44
C LYS A 77 8.06 -10.32 5.06
N THR A 78 7.18 -10.65 6.01
CA THR A 78 6.01 -11.52 5.79
C THR A 78 4.74 -10.77 5.39
N LEU A 79 4.76 -9.43 5.46
CA LEU A 79 3.60 -8.60 5.15
C LEU A 79 3.37 -8.42 3.63
N PRO A 80 2.11 -8.30 3.19
CA PRO A 80 1.76 -7.92 1.82
C PRO A 80 2.40 -6.59 1.42
N LYS A 81 2.99 -6.53 0.22
CA LYS A 81 3.68 -5.36 -0.33
C LYS A 81 3.13 -5.01 -1.70
N PHE A 82 2.98 -3.71 -1.96
CA PHE A 82 2.50 -3.17 -3.22
C PHE A 82 3.46 -2.09 -3.71
N MET A 83 3.81 -2.18 -4.99
CA MET A 83 4.64 -1.20 -5.66
C MET A 83 3.74 -0.26 -6.46
N VAL A 84 3.68 1.01 -6.06
CA VAL A 84 2.80 2.00 -6.67
C VAL A 84 3.59 3.13 -7.31
N VAL A 85 3.02 3.71 -8.37
CA VAL A 85 3.51 4.99 -8.89
C VAL A 85 3.42 6.03 -7.76
N PRO A 86 4.48 6.84 -7.53
CA PRO A 86 4.46 7.85 -6.48
C PRO A 86 3.26 8.79 -6.57
N VAL A 87 2.67 9.09 -5.42
CA VAL A 87 1.56 10.06 -5.28
C VAL A 87 2.12 11.25 -4.52
N SER A 88 2.12 12.43 -5.17
CA SER A 88 2.66 13.66 -4.57
C SER A 88 1.76 14.24 -3.50
N SER A 89 0.43 14.08 -3.64
CA SER A 89 -0.57 14.42 -2.63
C SER A 89 -1.93 13.85 -3.05
N VAL A 90 -2.66 13.26 -2.11
CA VAL A 90 -4.08 12.91 -2.29
C VAL A 90 -4.93 14.18 -2.13
N PRO A 91 -5.70 14.64 -3.14
CA PRO A 91 -6.42 15.90 -3.05
C PRO A 91 -7.54 15.91 -2.01
N VAL A 92 -8.39 14.88 -2.01
CA VAL A 92 -9.51 14.75 -1.08
C VAL A 92 -9.48 13.38 -0.42
N THR A 93 -9.82 13.32 0.87
CA THR A 93 -9.93 12.05 1.61
C THR A 93 -10.88 11.11 0.87
N GLY A 94 -10.40 9.90 0.57
CA GLY A 94 -11.17 8.90 -0.15
C GLY A 94 -11.10 9.01 -1.68
N ASP A 95 -10.33 9.93 -2.26
CA ASP A 95 -10.04 9.89 -3.70
C ASP A 95 -9.28 8.61 -4.09
N ILE A 96 -8.46 8.11 -3.16
CA ILE A 96 -7.87 6.77 -3.18
C ILE A 96 -8.48 5.97 -2.04
N ILE A 97 -8.82 4.72 -2.32
CA ILE A 97 -9.33 3.75 -1.36
C ILE A 97 -8.45 2.51 -1.30
N ILE A 98 -8.42 1.86 -0.14
CA ILE A 98 -7.78 0.56 0.06
C ILE A 98 -8.85 -0.41 0.56
N ASN A 99 -9.14 -1.43 -0.23
CA ASN A 99 -10.14 -2.43 0.07
C ASN A 99 -9.46 -3.69 0.62
N PHE A 100 -9.92 -4.16 1.78
CA PHE A 100 -9.52 -5.42 2.40
C PHE A 100 -10.69 -6.38 2.33
N THR A 101 -10.52 -7.52 1.67
CA THR A 101 -11.54 -8.58 1.67
C THR A 101 -11.21 -9.58 2.77
N ILE A 102 -12.01 -9.59 3.84
CA ILE A 102 -11.85 -10.46 5.00
C ILE A 102 -13.12 -11.29 5.17
N ASP A 103 -12.99 -12.62 5.19
CA ASP A 103 -14.12 -13.57 5.19
C ASP A 103 -15.17 -13.26 4.09
N GLY A 104 -14.70 -12.88 2.90
CA GLY A 104 -15.55 -12.53 1.76
C GLY A 104 -16.24 -11.16 1.87
N LYS A 105 -16.03 -10.39 2.95
CA LYS A 105 -16.57 -9.03 3.12
C LYS A 105 -15.52 -7.98 2.81
N VAL A 106 -15.92 -6.92 2.11
CA VAL A 106 -15.03 -5.81 1.78
C VAL A 106 -15.10 -4.73 2.86
N TYR A 107 -13.94 -4.40 3.42
CA TYR A 107 -13.74 -3.27 4.34
C TYR A 107 -12.87 -2.23 3.64
N THR A 108 -13.37 -0.99 3.58
CA THR A 108 -12.73 0.09 2.84
C THR A 108 -12.05 1.07 3.78
N TYR A 109 -10.77 1.32 3.54
CA TYR A 109 -10.04 2.45 4.08
C TYR A 109 -10.04 3.61 3.09
N TYR A 110 -10.43 4.79 3.56
CA TYR A 110 -10.37 6.02 2.77
C TYR A 110 -9.03 6.71 3.04
N VAL A 111 -8.16 6.77 2.04
CA VAL A 111 -6.85 7.40 2.19
C VAL A 111 -7.05 8.90 2.47
N PRO A 112 -6.46 9.46 3.54
CA PRO A 112 -6.64 10.86 3.90
C PRO A 112 -6.12 11.82 2.82
N ALA A 113 -6.75 13.00 2.72
CA ALA A 113 -6.21 14.12 1.96
C ALA A 113 -4.78 14.45 2.43
N SER A 114 -3.97 14.98 1.52
CA SER A 114 -2.56 15.31 1.72
C SER A 114 -1.63 14.11 1.99
N THR A 115 -2.12 12.87 1.88
CA THR A 115 -1.26 11.69 1.93
C THR A 115 -0.26 11.72 0.77
N VAL A 116 1.01 11.44 1.06
CA VAL A 116 2.10 11.40 0.08
C VAL A 116 2.73 10.01 0.07
N TRP A 117 2.86 9.41 -1.11
CA TRP A 117 3.62 8.18 -1.33
C TRP A 117 4.82 8.53 -2.20
N ALA A 118 5.88 9.00 -1.54
CA ALA A 118 7.06 9.46 -2.25
C ALA A 118 7.85 8.30 -2.87
N SER A 119 8.54 8.60 -3.96
CA SER A 119 9.50 7.68 -4.58
C SER A 119 10.55 7.22 -3.57
N GLY A 120 10.82 5.91 -3.53
CA GLY A 120 11.83 5.32 -2.67
C GLY A 120 11.49 5.35 -1.17
N THR A 121 10.21 5.38 -0.83
CA THR A 121 9.74 5.23 0.55
C THR A 121 8.99 3.91 0.75
N LYS A 122 9.02 3.41 1.98
CA LYS A 122 8.13 2.37 2.48
C LYS A 122 7.05 3.05 3.33
N ASN A 123 5.79 2.77 3.03
CA ASN A 123 4.62 3.30 3.71
C ASN A 123 3.89 2.13 4.36
N THR A 124 4.16 1.91 5.65
CA THR A 124 3.59 0.80 6.40
C THR A 124 2.30 1.24 7.07
N TYR A 125 1.20 0.61 6.67
CA TYR A 125 -0.12 0.78 7.26
C TYR A 125 -0.34 -0.30 8.31
N THR A 126 -0.53 0.13 9.56
CA THR A 126 -1.03 -0.75 10.61
C THR A 126 -2.55 -0.61 10.68
N VAL A 127 -3.24 -1.67 10.29
CA VAL A 127 -4.70 -1.68 10.06
C VAL A 127 -5.37 -2.63 11.05
N LYS A 128 -6.21 -2.09 11.93
CA LYS A 128 -7.04 -2.86 12.85
C LYS A 128 -8.45 -2.98 12.32
N LEU A 129 -8.99 -4.19 12.20
CA LEU A 129 -10.43 -4.41 12.08
C LEU A 129 -11.00 -4.69 13.48
N SER A 130 -11.75 -3.73 14.05
CA SER A 130 -12.39 -3.89 15.36
C SER A 130 -13.91 -4.06 15.19
N GLY A 131 -14.42 -5.25 15.50
CA GLY A 131 -15.82 -5.61 15.25
C GLY A 131 -16.20 -5.53 13.77
N LYS A 132 -16.83 -4.42 13.34
CA LYS A 132 -17.21 -4.17 11.93
C LYS A 132 -16.54 -2.92 11.33
N ALA A 133 -15.71 -2.23 12.10
CA ALA A 133 -15.10 -0.96 11.69
C ALA A 133 -13.60 -1.15 11.44
N LEU A 134 -13.12 -0.58 10.34
CA LEU A 134 -11.69 -0.50 10.06
C LEU A 134 -11.12 0.74 10.74
N ILE A 135 -10.04 0.55 11.49
CA ILE A 135 -9.32 1.59 12.22
C ILE A 135 -7.85 1.48 11.81
N THR A 136 -7.35 2.43 11.03
CA THR A 136 -5.90 2.60 10.86
C THR A 136 -5.34 3.28 12.09
N SER A 137 -4.44 2.60 12.79
CA SER A 137 -3.85 3.10 14.02
C SER A 137 -2.59 3.92 13.78
N ASN A 138 -1.81 3.62 12.72
CA ASN A 138 -0.61 4.38 12.36
C ASN A 138 -0.22 4.16 10.88
N ILE A 139 0.40 5.19 10.29
CA ILE A 139 1.10 5.09 9.00
C ILE A 139 2.55 5.49 9.24
N THR A 140 3.46 4.51 9.11
CA THR A 140 4.90 4.75 9.28
C THR A 140 5.55 4.90 7.92
N ILE A 141 6.19 6.04 7.66
CA ILE A 141 6.90 6.31 6.41
C ILE A 141 8.40 6.27 6.67
N THR A 142 9.12 5.40 5.98
CA THR A 142 10.59 5.28 6.07
C THR A 142 11.23 5.30 4.70
N ASN A 143 12.52 5.65 4.65
CA ASN A 143 13.29 5.52 3.42
C ASN A 143 13.46 4.05 3.05
N TRP A 144 13.34 3.75 1.76
CA TRP A 144 13.67 2.44 1.25
C TRP A 144 15.19 2.35 1.01
N THR A 145 15.89 1.80 2.00
CA THR A 145 17.35 1.66 1.98
C THR A 145 17.82 0.28 1.52
N ASP A 146 16.95 -0.72 1.44
CA ASP A 146 17.30 -2.06 0.99
C ASP A 146 17.66 -2.06 -0.51
N GLY A 147 18.96 -2.04 -0.77
CA GLY A 147 19.55 -2.21 -2.10
C GLY A 147 20.94 -2.82 -1.93
N ILE A 148 21.10 -4.07 -2.40
CA ILE A 148 22.34 -4.85 -2.59
C ILE A 148 23.58 -4.28 -1.86
N ASN A 149 23.85 -4.74 -0.63
CA ASN A 149 25.21 -4.85 -0.09
C ASN A 149 25.88 -6.15 -0.58
N GLY A 150 25.60 -6.54 -1.82
CA GLY A 150 26.30 -7.62 -2.49
C GLY A 150 27.52 -7.01 -3.17
N ASN A 151 28.69 -7.19 -2.58
CA ASN A 151 29.94 -6.98 -3.31
C ASN A 151 29.92 -7.92 -4.51
N ILE A 152 29.78 -7.36 -5.72
CA ILE A 152 30.14 -8.07 -6.94
C ILE A 152 31.68 -8.04 -6.97
N THR A 153 32.30 -9.13 -6.53
CA THR A 153 33.66 -9.46 -6.98
C THR A 153 33.53 -10.01 -8.39
N LEU A 154 33.94 -9.21 -9.37
CA LEU A 154 34.19 -9.70 -10.73
C LEU A 154 35.48 -10.54 -10.71
N PRO A 155 35.53 -11.68 -11.41
CA PRO A 155 36.76 -12.42 -11.64
C PRO A 155 37.77 -11.62 -12.48
#